data_AF-A0A0F9C1H4-F1
#
_entry.id   AF-A0A0F9C1H4-F1
#
_cell.length_a   1.000
_cell.length_b   1.000
_cell.length_c   1.000
_cell.angle_alpha   90.00
_cell.angle_beta   90.00
_cell.angle_gamma   90.00
#
_symmetry.space_group_name_H-M   'P 1'
#
loop_
_entity.id
_entity.type
_entity.pdbx_description
1 polymer ?
#
loop_
_entity_poly.entity_id
_entity_poly.type
_entity_poly.pdbx_seq_one_letter_code
_entity_poly.pdbx_strand_id
1 'polypeptide(L)'
;MARIERDTVSYFPHDAMASSGDTLTILQSRYGNDGYAVWFKLLEKLAATDKHYLDLRNPMRWQLLTAYLGINADTTVEILDLLVEIGAIDGDLWQAKVIWCQKLTDNLTSVYKNRRREIPLRPLVTNNNEITTSSTPITTRCKTQSKVEYSKEEDTIYIAWNNQNIINHQKLTPELSTAIKTALKDYSQEQIIKSIENYAEILNDTKYYFNYKWTLKDFLKRGLTKFLDRDIVVSNYLKGDRDGTDKKNSEESAKSKGGKGYRGGKYKQLIT
;
A
#
# COMPACT_ATOMS: atom_id res chain seq x y z
N MET A 1 27.48 4.74 -23.74
CA MET A 1 26.24 5.48 -23.40
C MET A 1 25.31 4.55 -22.64
N ALA A 2 24.72 5.00 -21.53
CA ALA A 2 23.71 4.21 -20.83
C ALA A 2 22.41 4.18 -21.67
N ARG A 3 21.78 3.00 -21.78
CA ARG A 3 20.49 2.85 -22.47
C ARG A 3 19.42 3.59 -21.67
N ILE A 4 18.68 4.52 -22.30
CA ILE A 4 17.53 5.17 -21.67
C ILE A 4 16.48 4.10 -21.37
N GLU A 5 16.12 3.95 -20.10
CA GLU A 5 15.08 3.04 -19.66
C GLU A 5 13.70 3.57 -20.08
N ARG A 6 12.85 2.70 -20.62
CA ARG A 6 11.49 3.03 -21.06
C ARG A 6 10.51 1.98 -20.54
N ASP A 7 9.30 2.41 -20.27
CA ASP A 7 8.23 1.55 -19.75
C ASP A 7 7.53 0.78 -20.87
N THR A 8 7.71 1.20 -22.12
CA THR A 8 7.20 0.54 -23.32
C THR A 8 7.44 -0.98 -23.34
N VAL A 9 6.43 -1.76 -23.72
CA VAL A 9 6.52 -3.22 -23.86
C VAL A 9 6.14 -3.61 -25.28
N SER A 10 6.90 -4.53 -25.89
CA SER A 10 6.68 -5.04 -27.25
C SER A 10 5.73 -6.24 -27.31
N TYR A 11 5.20 -6.67 -26.16
CA TYR A 11 4.34 -7.83 -26.02
C TYR A 11 3.44 -7.65 -24.79
N PHE A 12 2.18 -8.04 -24.90
CA PHE A 12 1.30 -8.23 -23.76
C PHE A 12 0.56 -9.58 -23.92
N PRO A 13 0.26 -10.28 -22.81
CA PRO A 13 -0.44 -11.55 -22.90
C PRO A 13 -1.85 -11.34 -23.47
N HIS A 14 -2.20 -12.17 -24.45
CA HIS A 14 -3.54 -12.28 -24.99
C HIS A 14 -4.18 -13.56 -24.43
N ASP A 15 -5.14 -13.41 -23.53
CA ASP A 15 -5.82 -14.57 -22.95
C ASP A 15 -6.59 -15.33 -24.04
N ALA A 16 -6.44 -16.65 -24.10
CA ALA A 16 -7.14 -17.49 -25.08
C ALA A 16 -8.68 -17.44 -24.90
N MET A 17 -9.14 -17.09 -23.70
CA MET A 17 -10.55 -16.90 -23.37
C MET A 17 -10.99 -15.43 -23.43
N ALA A 18 -10.15 -14.52 -23.95
CA ALA A 18 -10.47 -13.10 -23.99
C ALA A 18 -11.78 -12.83 -24.74
N SER A 19 -12.01 -13.51 -25.86
CA SER A 19 -13.25 -13.42 -26.65
C SER A 19 -14.49 -13.86 -25.90
N SER A 20 -14.36 -14.78 -24.94
CA SER A 20 -15.43 -15.22 -24.04
C SER A 20 -15.69 -14.26 -22.88
N GLY A 21 -14.87 -13.22 -22.72
CA GLY A 21 -15.07 -12.21 -21.68
C GLY A 21 -16.20 -11.26 -22.02
N ASP A 22 -16.93 -10.82 -20.99
CA ASP A 22 -18.10 -9.94 -21.12
C ASP A 22 -17.79 -8.68 -21.96
N THR A 23 -16.62 -8.08 -21.79
CA THR A 23 -16.19 -6.89 -22.55
C THR A 23 -16.18 -7.15 -24.07
N LEU A 24 -15.52 -8.21 -24.51
CA LEU A 24 -15.38 -8.52 -25.93
C LEU A 24 -16.68 -9.03 -26.54
N THR A 25 -17.46 -9.78 -25.76
CA THR A 25 -18.80 -10.24 -26.18
C THR A 25 -19.72 -9.04 -26.44
N ILE A 26 -19.75 -8.06 -25.53
CA ILE A 26 -20.59 -6.86 -25.68
C ILE A 26 -20.09 -6.00 -26.86
N LEU A 27 -18.78 -5.80 -27.00
CA LEU A 27 -18.20 -5.03 -28.10
C LEU A 27 -18.49 -5.65 -29.46
N GLN A 28 -18.28 -6.96 -29.60
CA GLN A 28 -18.58 -7.67 -30.84
C GLN A 28 -20.08 -7.68 -31.15
N SER A 29 -20.94 -7.76 -30.13
CA SER A 29 -22.39 -7.71 -30.34
C SER A 29 -22.86 -6.36 -30.88
N ARG A 30 -22.24 -5.23 -30.49
CA ARG A 30 -22.66 -3.89 -30.91
C ARG A 30 -21.94 -3.37 -32.15
N TYR A 31 -20.65 -3.65 -32.26
CA TYR A 31 -19.77 -3.06 -33.28
C TYR A 31 -19.04 -4.11 -34.12
N GLY A 32 -19.39 -5.40 -33.99
CA GLY A 32 -18.81 -6.48 -34.77
C GLY A 32 -17.29 -6.59 -34.62
N ASN A 33 -16.62 -6.83 -35.74
CA ASN A 33 -15.16 -6.97 -35.78
C ASN A 33 -14.44 -5.65 -35.45
N ASP A 34 -15.08 -4.51 -35.65
CA ASP A 34 -14.48 -3.20 -35.37
C ASP A 34 -14.32 -3.01 -33.86
N GLY A 35 -15.34 -3.38 -33.06
CA GLY A 35 -15.24 -3.35 -31.60
C GLY A 35 -14.10 -4.22 -31.06
N TYR A 36 -13.95 -5.43 -31.62
CA TYR A 36 -12.83 -6.31 -31.29
C TYR A 36 -11.48 -5.71 -31.68
N ALA A 37 -11.35 -5.22 -32.91
CA ALA A 37 -10.12 -4.64 -33.42
C ALA A 37 -9.71 -3.40 -32.63
N VAL A 38 -10.66 -2.51 -32.31
CA VAL A 38 -10.42 -1.30 -31.52
C VAL A 38 -9.89 -1.65 -30.15
N TRP A 39 -10.50 -2.62 -29.46
CA TRP A 39 -10.05 -3.03 -28.13
C TRP A 39 -8.59 -3.46 -28.13
N PHE A 40 -8.20 -4.37 -29.02
CA PHE A 40 -6.82 -4.86 -29.05
C PHE A 40 -5.82 -3.83 -29.55
N LYS A 41 -6.16 -3.07 -30.59
CA LYS A 41 -5.29 -1.99 -31.09
C LYS A 41 -5.11 -0.91 -30.02
N LEU A 42 -6.12 -0.62 -29.21
CA LEU A 42 -5.99 0.29 -28.08
C LEU A 42 -5.01 -0.24 -27.03
N LEU A 43 -5.11 -1.53 -26.66
CA LEU A 43 -4.17 -2.17 -25.73
C LEU A 43 -2.74 -2.19 -26.28
N GLU A 44 -2.55 -2.47 -27.58
CA GLU A 44 -1.26 -2.37 -28.27
C GLU A 44 -0.67 -0.97 -28.12
N LYS A 45 -1.48 0.06 -28.38
CA LYS A 45 -1.05 1.46 -28.31
C LYS A 45 -0.68 1.86 -26.88
N LEU A 46 -1.45 1.42 -25.88
CA LEU A 46 -1.16 1.65 -24.47
C LEU A 46 0.15 0.95 -24.05
N ALA A 47 0.34 -0.32 -24.41
CA ALA A 47 1.55 -1.08 -24.10
C ALA A 47 2.81 -0.48 -24.74
N ALA A 48 2.68 0.05 -25.96
CA ALA A 48 3.75 0.72 -26.69
C ALA A 48 4.04 2.15 -26.23
N THR A 49 3.20 2.73 -25.37
CA THR A 49 3.38 4.10 -24.86
C THR A 49 4.07 4.06 -23.49
N ASP A 50 4.95 5.03 -23.25
CA ASP A 50 5.63 5.18 -21.97
C ASP A 50 4.60 5.39 -20.86
N LYS A 51 4.80 4.74 -19.71
CA LYS A 51 3.91 4.74 -18.55
C LYS A 51 2.47 4.22 -18.82
N HIS A 52 2.20 3.63 -19.98
CA HIS A 52 0.94 2.93 -20.31
C HIS A 52 -0.35 3.76 -20.23
N TYR A 53 -0.29 5.07 -20.47
CA TYR A 53 -1.49 5.90 -20.65
C TYR A 53 -1.42 6.67 -21.97
N LEU A 54 -2.59 6.99 -22.52
CA LEU A 54 -2.70 7.88 -23.68
C LEU A 54 -3.30 9.21 -23.24
N ASP A 55 -2.58 10.29 -23.50
CA ASP A 55 -3.08 11.64 -23.33
C ASP A 55 -3.57 12.17 -24.68
N LEU A 56 -4.90 12.34 -24.79
CA LEU A 56 -5.61 12.73 -26.01
C LEU A 56 -6.15 14.16 -25.94
N ARG A 57 -5.70 14.96 -24.96
CA ARG A 57 -6.06 16.39 -24.86
C ARG A 57 -5.55 17.19 -26.06
N ASN A 58 -4.49 16.71 -26.70
CA ASN A 58 -4.02 17.25 -27.97
C ASN A 58 -4.87 16.68 -29.14
N PRO A 59 -5.55 17.52 -29.93
CA PRO A 59 -6.42 17.08 -31.02
C PRO A 59 -5.67 16.28 -32.11
N MET A 60 -4.37 16.54 -32.32
CA MET A 60 -3.55 15.76 -33.24
C MET A 60 -3.36 14.32 -32.74
N ARG A 61 -3.20 14.12 -31.42
CA ARG A 61 -3.08 12.78 -30.84
C ARG A 61 -4.40 12.00 -30.96
N TRP A 62 -5.54 12.70 -30.85
CA TRP A 62 -6.85 12.12 -31.14
C TRP A 62 -6.95 11.66 -32.60
N GLN A 63 -6.61 12.52 -33.56
CA GLN A 63 -6.62 12.16 -34.99
C GLN A 63 -5.68 11.00 -35.32
N LEU A 64 -4.49 10.95 -34.70
CA LEU A 64 -3.56 9.83 -34.88
C LEU A 64 -4.11 8.53 -34.29
N LEU A 65 -4.84 8.59 -33.18
CA LEU A 65 -5.49 7.41 -32.60
C LEU A 65 -6.60 6.90 -33.51
N THR A 66 -7.53 7.75 -33.95
CA THR A 66 -8.64 7.34 -34.82
C THR A 66 -8.13 6.77 -36.15
N ALA A 67 -7.13 7.40 -36.76
CA ALA A 67 -6.46 6.89 -37.96
C ALA A 67 -5.78 5.53 -37.72
N TYR A 68 -5.12 5.36 -36.57
CA TYR A 68 -4.51 4.08 -36.21
C TYR A 68 -5.56 2.98 -35.99
N LEU A 69 -6.68 3.30 -35.34
CA LEU A 69 -7.79 2.36 -35.14
C LEU A 69 -8.47 2.00 -36.47
N GLY A 70 -8.53 2.94 -37.42
CA GLY A 70 -9.09 2.73 -38.76
C GLY A 70 -10.61 2.87 -38.81
N ILE A 71 -11.18 3.63 -37.88
CA ILE A 71 -12.63 3.85 -37.76
C ILE A 71 -12.94 5.35 -37.62
N ASN A 72 -14.20 5.73 -37.82
CA ASN A 72 -14.65 7.12 -37.68
C ASN A 72 -14.46 7.60 -36.22
N ALA A 73 -14.24 8.91 -36.06
CA ALA A 73 -14.09 9.55 -34.76
C ALA A 73 -15.33 9.35 -33.88
N ASP A 74 -16.54 9.47 -34.43
CA ASP A 74 -17.79 9.31 -33.67
C ASP A 74 -17.93 7.90 -33.11
N THR A 75 -17.76 6.88 -33.98
CA THR A 75 -17.77 5.47 -33.58
C THR A 75 -16.65 5.15 -32.60
N THR A 76 -15.50 5.81 -32.70
CA THR A 76 -14.40 5.66 -31.72
C THR A 76 -14.84 6.14 -30.34
N VAL A 77 -15.52 7.28 -30.27
CA VAL A 77 -16.05 7.81 -29.00
C VAL A 77 -17.10 6.85 -28.43
N GLU A 78 -18.05 6.39 -29.24
CA GLU A 78 -19.09 5.45 -28.81
C GLU A 78 -18.52 4.13 -28.24
N ILE A 79 -17.46 3.60 -28.86
CA ILE A 79 -16.77 2.39 -28.37
C ILE A 79 -16.03 2.68 -27.06
N LEU A 80 -15.35 3.82 -26.95
CA LEU A 80 -14.63 4.21 -25.74
C LEU A 80 -15.58 4.48 -24.56
N ASP A 81 -16.72 5.11 -24.80
CA ASP A 81 -17.75 5.35 -23.79
C ASP A 81 -18.33 4.03 -23.27
N LEU A 82 -18.59 3.07 -24.16
CA LEU A 82 -19.00 1.72 -23.75
C LEU A 82 -17.92 1.00 -22.93
N LEU A 83 -16.64 1.16 -23.28
CA LEU A 83 -15.54 0.59 -22.50
C LEU A 83 -15.46 1.18 -21.09
N VAL A 84 -15.83 2.46 -20.92
CA VAL A 84 -15.97 3.10 -19.61
C VAL A 84 -17.18 2.55 -18.85
N GLU A 85 -18.32 2.38 -19.52
CA GLU A 85 -19.53 1.79 -18.92
C GLU A 85 -19.30 0.37 -18.39
N ILE A 86 -18.56 -0.45 -19.15
CA ILE A 86 -18.17 -1.81 -18.75
C ILE A 86 -17.11 -1.80 -17.63
N GLY A 87 -16.44 -0.66 -17.38
CA GLY A 87 -15.35 -0.54 -16.41
C GLY A 87 -14.02 -1.10 -16.91
N ALA A 88 -13.84 -1.26 -18.22
CA ALA A 88 -12.58 -1.70 -18.82
C ALA A 88 -11.55 -0.55 -18.92
N ILE A 89 -12.04 0.68 -19.06
CA ILE A 89 -11.26 1.93 -19.04
C ILE A 89 -11.72 2.78 -17.86
N ASP A 90 -10.79 3.56 -17.32
CA ASP A 90 -11.08 4.50 -16.25
C ASP A 90 -11.91 5.70 -16.72
N GLY A 91 -13.13 5.83 -16.18
CA GLY A 91 -14.07 6.89 -16.55
C GLY A 91 -13.64 8.30 -16.15
N ASP A 92 -13.04 8.46 -14.97
CA ASP A 92 -12.60 9.79 -14.50
C ASP A 92 -11.48 10.33 -15.39
N LEU A 93 -10.54 9.46 -15.78
CA LEU A 93 -9.47 9.81 -16.70
C LEU A 93 -10.00 10.07 -18.11
N TRP A 94 -11.00 9.31 -18.56
CA TRP A 94 -11.60 9.52 -19.87
C TRP A 94 -12.29 10.88 -19.99
N GLN A 95 -12.94 11.37 -18.92
CA GLN A 95 -13.48 12.74 -18.87
C GLN A 95 -12.39 13.79 -19.11
N ALA A 96 -11.17 13.55 -18.61
CA ALA A 96 -10.00 14.38 -18.85
C ALA A 96 -9.29 14.09 -20.20
N LYS A 97 -9.89 13.28 -21.08
CA LYS A 97 -9.31 12.78 -22.35
C LYS A 97 -7.99 12.02 -22.16
N VAL A 98 -7.89 11.28 -21.07
CA VAL A 98 -6.77 10.37 -20.78
C VAL A 98 -7.31 8.94 -20.75
N ILE A 99 -6.67 8.03 -21.50
CA ILE A 99 -7.02 6.61 -21.49
C ILE A 99 -6.05 5.85 -20.60
N TRP A 100 -6.60 5.10 -19.65
CA TRP A 100 -5.89 4.18 -18.77
C TRP A 100 -6.67 2.87 -18.64
N CYS A 101 -5.96 1.74 -18.67
CA CYS A 101 -6.52 0.42 -18.44
C CYS A 101 -5.77 -0.27 -17.31
N GLN A 102 -6.43 -0.46 -16.17
CA GLN A 102 -5.80 -1.11 -15.00
C GLN A 102 -5.43 -2.56 -15.31
N LYS A 103 -6.31 -3.30 -16.00
CA LYS A 103 -6.11 -4.71 -16.35
C LYS A 103 -4.86 -4.93 -17.20
N LEU A 104 -4.56 -4.01 -18.12
CA LEU A 104 -3.33 -4.08 -18.93
C LEU A 104 -2.09 -4.00 -18.03
N THR A 105 -2.06 -3.02 -17.14
CA THR A 105 -0.96 -2.81 -16.20
C THR A 105 -0.79 -4.03 -15.30
N ASP A 106 -1.87 -4.58 -14.75
CA ASP A 106 -1.84 -5.80 -13.92
C ASP A 106 -1.23 -6.98 -14.70
N ASN A 107 -1.60 -7.15 -15.96
CA ASN A 107 -1.05 -8.19 -16.84
C ASN A 107 0.45 -8.02 -17.13
N LEU A 108 0.98 -6.81 -17.01
CA LEU A 108 2.41 -6.51 -17.19
C LEU A 108 3.24 -6.69 -15.91
N THR A 109 2.64 -7.08 -14.78
CA THR A 109 3.33 -7.25 -13.49
C THR A 109 4.60 -8.11 -13.58
N SER A 110 4.55 -9.21 -14.33
CA SER A 110 5.70 -10.10 -14.52
C SER A 110 6.84 -9.43 -15.30
N VAL A 111 6.52 -8.60 -16.29
CA VAL A 111 7.49 -7.85 -17.10
C VAL A 111 8.24 -6.86 -16.22
N TYR A 112 7.53 -6.09 -15.39
CA TYR A 112 8.14 -5.12 -14.49
C TYR A 112 8.96 -5.78 -13.37
N LYS A 113 8.49 -6.92 -12.85
CA LYS A 113 9.26 -7.75 -11.91
C LYS A 113 10.60 -8.19 -12.51
N ASN A 114 10.61 -8.64 -13.77
CA ASN A 114 11.84 -9.05 -14.46
C ASN A 114 12.76 -7.86 -14.76
N ARG A 115 12.19 -6.69 -15.05
CA ARG A 115 12.94 -5.43 -15.22
C ARG A 115 13.48 -4.87 -13.90
N ARG A 116 13.04 -5.40 -12.75
CA ARG A 116 13.32 -4.85 -11.39
C ARG A 116 12.92 -3.38 -11.27
N ARG A 117 11.81 -3.01 -11.91
CA ARG A 117 11.25 -1.65 -11.91
C ARG A 117 9.85 -1.66 -11.35
N GLU A 118 9.43 -0.50 -10.87
CA GLU A 118 8.06 -0.29 -10.40
C GLU A 118 7.11 -0.27 -11.59
N ILE A 119 5.93 -0.84 -11.37
CA ILE A 119 4.88 -0.82 -12.37
C ILE A 119 4.28 0.58 -12.46
N PRO A 120 4.02 1.11 -13.67
CA PRO A 120 3.38 2.40 -13.82
C PRO A 120 2.07 2.45 -13.05
N LEU A 121 1.88 3.53 -12.30
CA LEU A 121 0.65 3.76 -11.54
C LEU A 121 -0.36 4.51 -12.37
N ARG A 122 -1.64 4.36 -12.01
CA ARG A 122 -2.74 5.14 -12.55
C ARG A 122 -2.38 6.63 -12.51
N PRO A 123 -2.46 7.36 -13.63
CA PRO A 123 -2.15 8.79 -13.65
C PRO A 123 -3.13 9.58 -12.78
N LEU A 124 -2.64 10.66 -12.17
CA LEU A 124 -3.46 11.62 -11.46
C LEU A 124 -3.65 12.86 -12.33
N VAL A 125 -4.89 13.28 -12.51
CA VAL A 125 -5.23 14.54 -13.16
C VAL A 125 -5.50 15.56 -12.06
N THR A 126 -4.60 16.52 -11.92
CA THR A 126 -4.77 17.63 -10.96
C THR A 126 -5.72 18.68 -11.55
N ASN A 127 -6.34 19.50 -10.71
CA ASN A 127 -7.25 20.60 -11.09
C ASN A 127 -6.67 21.56 -12.16
N ASN A 128 -5.34 21.61 -12.30
CA ASN A 128 -4.66 22.40 -13.33
C ASN A 128 -4.51 21.69 -14.69
N ASN A 129 -5.21 20.56 -14.89
CA ASN A 129 -5.01 19.66 -16.03
C ASN A 129 -3.54 19.24 -16.19
N GLU A 130 -2.83 18.97 -15.09
CA GLU A 130 -1.52 18.35 -15.15
C GLU A 130 -1.66 16.85 -14.90
N ILE A 131 -0.98 16.04 -15.71
CA ILE A 131 -0.91 14.59 -15.53
C ILE A 131 0.36 14.29 -14.75
N THR A 132 0.22 13.94 -13.47
CA THR A 132 1.35 13.52 -12.65
C THR A 132 1.30 12.00 -12.48
N THR A 133 2.34 11.31 -12.96
CA THR A 133 2.62 9.94 -12.55
C THR A 133 3.51 10.02 -11.32
N SER A 134 2.97 9.79 -10.13
CA SER A 134 3.73 9.87 -8.88
C SER A 134 4.96 8.95 -8.95
N SER A 135 6.16 9.53 -9.00
CA SER A 135 7.45 8.84 -8.98
C SER A 135 7.86 8.40 -7.57
N THR A 136 6.91 7.95 -6.75
CA THR A 136 7.16 7.41 -5.42
C THR A 136 6.29 6.17 -5.20
N PRO A 137 6.87 5.05 -4.75
CA PRO A 137 6.15 3.80 -4.55
C PRO A 137 5.17 3.94 -3.40
N ILE A 138 3.88 4.07 -3.71
CA ILE A 138 2.88 3.51 -2.82
C ILE A 138 2.95 2.00 -3.05
N THR A 139 3.80 1.31 -2.29
CA THR A 139 3.71 -0.14 -2.13
C THR A 139 2.35 -0.43 -1.51
N THR A 140 1.35 -0.71 -2.35
CA THR A 140 0.19 -1.50 -1.95
C THR A 140 0.17 -2.76 -2.79
N ARG A 141 0.96 -3.72 -2.33
CA ARG A 141 0.72 -5.15 -2.48
C ARG A 141 -0.79 -5.40 -2.41
N CYS A 142 -1.35 -6.09 -3.41
CA CYS A 142 -2.72 -6.60 -3.39
C CYS A 142 -2.98 -7.31 -2.05
N LYS A 143 -3.71 -6.63 -1.18
CA LYS A 143 -4.71 -7.25 -0.33
C LYS A 143 -5.99 -6.55 -0.72
N THR A 144 -6.93 -7.35 -1.19
CA THR A 144 -8.36 -7.04 -1.32
C THR A 144 -8.76 -6.13 -0.14
N GLN A 145 -8.86 -4.82 -0.37
CA GLN A 145 -9.57 -3.95 0.55
C GLN A 145 -11.01 -4.01 0.08
N SER A 146 -11.74 -4.98 0.63
CA SER A 146 -13.15 -4.72 0.91
C SER A 146 -13.23 -3.33 1.56
N LYS A 147 -14.21 -2.53 1.17
CA LYS A 147 -14.59 -1.34 1.94
C LYS A 147 -14.94 -1.84 3.35
N VAL A 148 -13.96 -1.85 4.26
CA VAL A 148 -14.14 -2.34 5.62
C VAL A 148 -14.79 -1.21 6.38
N GLU A 149 -16.06 -1.38 6.74
CA GLU A 149 -16.69 -0.56 7.77
C GLU A 149 -16.07 -0.95 9.12
N TYR A 150 -15.44 0.03 9.78
CA TYR A 150 -14.86 -0.13 11.11
C TYR A 150 -15.93 0.11 12.19
N SER A 151 -15.73 -0.46 13.37
CA SER A 151 -16.67 -0.26 14.47
C SER A 151 -16.45 1.09 15.16
N LYS A 152 -17.48 1.61 15.84
CA LYS A 152 -17.42 2.91 16.53
C LYS A 152 -16.33 2.94 17.61
N GLU A 153 -16.09 1.80 18.25
CA GLU A 153 -15.08 1.62 19.29
C GLU A 153 -13.67 1.73 18.72
N GLU A 154 -13.44 1.17 17.52
CA GLU A 154 -12.16 1.26 16.82
C GLU A 154 -11.83 2.70 16.42
N ASP A 155 -12.82 3.40 15.86
CA ASP A 155 -12.67 4.81 15.49
C ASP A 155 -12.37 5.69 16.70
N THR A 156 -13.06 5.45 17.82
CA THR A 156 -12.84 6.23 19.05
C THR A 156 -11.42 6.08 19.59
N ILE A 157 -10.89 4.85 19.64
CA ILE A 157 -9.51 4.59 20.09
C ILE A 157 -8.49 5.20 19.13
N TYR A 158 -8.74 5.08 17.83
CA TYR A 158 -7.87 5.65 16.79
C TYR A 158 -7.81 7.19 16.87
N ILE A 159 -8.96 7.84 17.03
CA ILE A 159 -9.06 9.30 17.20
C ILE A 159 -8.36 9.73 18.50
N ALA A 160 -8.60 9.04 19.61
CA ALA A 160 -7.96 9.32 20.89
C ALA A 160 -6.42 9.28 20.79
N TRP A 161 -5.86 8.29 20.08
CA TRP A 161 -4.42 8.22 19.83
C TRP A 161 -3.91 9.38 18.99
N ASN A 162 -4.57 9.67 17.85
CA ASN A 162 -4.14 10.72 16.93
C ASN A 162 -4.17 12.11 17.60
N ASN A 163 -5.10 12.34 18.51
CA ASN A 163 -5.18 13.59 19.28
C ASN A 163 -3.98 13.82 20.21
N GLN A 164 -3.28 12.76 20.63
CA GLN A 164 -2.07 12.88 21.47
C GLN A 164 -0.83 13.37 20.69
N ASN A 165 -0.90 13.44 19.35
CA ASN A 165 0.17 13.95 18.48
C ASN A 165 1.57 13.31 18.69
N ILE A 166 1.62 12.04 19.13
CA ILE A 166 2.88 11.32 19.37
C ILE A 166 3.49 10.83 18.04
N ILE A 167 2.74 9.98 17.34
CA ILE A 167 2.96 9.53 15.97
C ILE A 167 1.59 9.46 15.30
N ASN A 168 1.35 10.35 14.34
CA ASN A 168 0.06 10.51 13.68
C ASN A 168 -0.12 9.48 12.58
N HIS A 169 -1.24 8.78 12.58
CA HIS A 169 -1.61 7.84 11.52
C HIS A 169 -2.63 8.50 10.60
N GLN A 170 -2.35 8.57 9.29
CA GLN A 170 -3.24 9.23 8.32
C GLN A 170 -4.57 8.49 8.08
N LYS A 171 -4.59 7.17 8.32
CA LYS A 171 -5.77 6.33 8.14
C LYS A 171 -5.77 5.14 9.09
N LEU A 172 -6.97 4.69 9.48
CA LEU A 172 -7.14 3.43 10.19
C LEU A 172 -6.91 2.27 9.19
N THR A 173 -5.77 1.61 9.31
CA THR A 173 -5.42 0.48 8.43
C THR A 173 -5.94 -0.85 9.00
N PRO A 174 -6.14 -1.90 8.17
CA PRO A 174 -6.55 -3.23 8.68
C PRO A 174 -5.61 -3.80 9.76
N GLU A 175 -4.31 -3.47 9.71
CA GLU A 175 -3.36 -3.89 10.73
C GLU A 175 -3.58 -3.20 12.09
N LEU A 176 -3.93 -1.92 12.06
CA LEU A 176 -4.29 -1.16 13.26
C LEU A 176 -5.62 -1.65 13.84
N SER A 177 -6.64 -1.80 12.99
CA SER A 177 -7.92 -2.39 13.38
C SER A 177 -7.73 -3.77 14.04
N THR A 178 -6.90 -4.64 13.46
CA THR A 178 -6.60 -5.94 14.06
C THR A 178 -5.94 -5.82 15.44
N ALA A 179 -5.02 -4.87 15.62
CA ALA A 179 -4.38 -4.62 16.91
C ALA A 179 -5.38 -4.09 17.96
N ILE A 180 -6.26 -3.17 17.55
CA ILE A 180 -7.33 -2.63 18.41
C ILE A 180 -8.31 -3.73 18.81
N LYS A 181 -8.81 -4.52 17.85
CA LYS A 181 -9.68 -5.68 18.13
C LYS A 181 -9.03 -6.69 19.06
N THR A 182 -7.72 -6.88 18.96
CA THR A 182 -7.00 -7.78 19.87
C THR A 182 -6.96 -7.21 21.29
N ALA A 183 -6.69 -5.91 21.45
CA ALA A 183 -6.70 -5.26 22.76
C ALA A 183 -8.11 -5.26 23.38
N LEU A 184 -9.15 -5.03 22.57
CA LEU A 184 -10.55 -5.03 23.00
C LEU A 184 -11.06 -6.39 23.50
N LYS A 185 -10.32 -7.48 23.31
CA LYS A 185 -10.66 -8.79 23.92
C LYS A 185 -10.40 -8.83 25.41
N ASP A 186 -9.34 -8.16 25.86
CA ASP A 186 -8.83 -8.26 27.23
C ASP A 186 -9.06 -6.97 28.03
N TYR A 187 -9.25 -5.83 27.34
CA TYR A 187 -9.40 -4.51 27.95
C TYR A 187 -10.61 -3.77 27.38
N SER A 188 -11.30 -3.00 28.21
CA SER A 188 -12.38 -2.13 27.74
C SER A 188 -11.85 -0.95 26.94
N GLN A 189 -12.70 -0.36 26.09
CA GLN A 189 -12.36 0.85 25.34
C GLN A 189 -11.82 1.97 26.24
N GLU A 190 -12.46 2.20 27.39
CA GLU A 190 -12.07 3.23 28.35
C GLU A 190 -10.69 2.96 28.96
N GLN A 191 -10.39 1.70 29.28
CA GLN A 191 -9.09 1.31 29.82
C GLN A 191 -7.97 1.55 28.80
N ILE A 192 -8.23 1.26 27.52
CA ILE A 192 -7.27 1.50 26.45
C ILE A 192 -7.01 3.00 26.29
N ILE A 193 -8.06 3.83 26.28
CA ILE A 193 -7.94 5.28 26.14
C ILE A 193 -7.16 5.87 27.34
N LYS A 194 -7.49 5.47 28.57
CA LYS A 194 -6.75 5.92 29.78
C LYS A 194 -5.28 5.56 29.73
N SER A 195 -4.95 4.36 29.24
CA SER A 195 -3.56 3.93 29.09
C SER A 195 -2.82 4.79 28.05
N ILE A 196 -3.48 5.18 26.96
CA ILE A 196 -2.93 6.08 25.93
C ILE A 196 -2.66 7.48 26.52
N GLU A 197 -3.59 8.01 27.32
CA GLU A 197 -3.45 9.32 27.97
C GLU A 197 -2.28 9.34 28.97
N ASN A 198 -2.18 8.34 29.85
CA ASN A 198 -1.06 8.20 30.79
C ASN A 198 0.29 8.12 30.06
N TYR A 199 0.33 7.39 28.95
CA TYR A 199 1.50 7.29 28.09
C TYR A 199 1.90 8.64 27.49
N ALA A 200 0.93 9.40 26.99
CA ALA A 200 1.15 10.73 26.42
C ALA A 200 1.64 11.74 27.48
N GLU A 201 1.07 11.70 28.70
CA GLU A 201 1.50 12.54 29.82
C GLU A 201 2.98 12.31 30.14
N ILE A 202 3.40 11.04 30.28
CA ILE A 202 4.80 10.70 30.58
C ILE A 202 5.75 11.12 29.48
N LEU A 203 5.35 10.95 28.23
CA LEU A 203 6.22 11.24 27.10
C LEU A 203 6.45 12.75 26.92
N ASN A 204 5.45 13.58 27.27
CA ASN A 204 5.49 15.02 27.08
C ASN A 204 6.04 15.78 28.29
N ASP A 205 5.96 15.22 29.50
CA ASP A 205 6.42 15.87 30.72
C ASP A 205 7.92 15.59 31.00
N THR A 206 8.68 16.67 31.17
CA THR A 206 10.11 16.68 31.52
C THR A 206 10.44 16.02 32.87
N LYS A 207 9.43 15.80 33.72
CA LYS A 207 9.54 15.13 35.02
C LYS A 207 9.90 13.64 34.91
N TYR A 208 9.66 13.02 33.75
CA TYR A 208 9.89 11.59 33.54
C TYR A 208 11.13 11.35 32.67
N TYR A 209 11.85 10.23 32.88
CA TYR A 209 13.02 9.90 32.05
C TYR A 209 12.66 9.23 30.71
N PHE A 210 11.39 8.87 30.53
CA PHE A 210 10.95 8.06 29.40
C PHE A 210 10.74 8.92 28.14
N ASN A 211 11.47 8.60 27.07
CA ASN A 211 11.46 9.38 25.83
C ASN A 211 11.15 8.55 24.58
N TYR A 212 10.73 7.28 24.75
CA TYR A 212 10.55 6.37 23.65
C TYR A 212 9.15 6.47 23.02
N LYS A 213 9.10 6.77 21.72
CA LYS A 213 7.85 6.94 20.96
C LYS A 213 7.42 5.62 20.33
N TRP A 214 6.27 5.10 20.76
CA TRP A 214 5.62 3.96 20.13
C TRP A 214 4.66 4.39 19.03
N THR A 215 4.47 3.53 18.05
CA THR A 215 3.30 3.59 17.16
C THR A 215 2.08 3.03 17.90
N LEU A 216 0.85 3.38 17.48
CA LEU A 216 -0.38 2.83 18.08
C LEU A 216 -0.38 1.30 18.13
N LYS A 217 0.09 0.65 17.05
CA LYS A 217 0.22 -0.81 16.97
C LYS A 217 1.18 -1.38 18.01
N ASP A 218 2.34 -0.75 18.21
CA ASP A 218 3.36 -1.22 19.16
C ASP A 218 2.97 -0.93 20.60
N PHE A 219 2.34 0.22 20.83
CA PHE A 219 1.77 0.58 22.11
C PHE A 219 0.73 -0.46 22.53
N LEU A 220 -0.26 -0.77 21.68
CA LEU A 220 -1.31 -1.75 22.00
C LEU A 220 -0.74 -3.15 22.28
N LYS A 221 0.39 -3.51 21.66
CA LYS A 221 1.01 -4.83 21.84
C LYS A 221 1.93 -4.96 23.04
N ARG A 222 2.66 -3.89 23.40
CA ARG A 222 3.79 -3.95 24.35
C ARG A 222 3.72 -2.91 25.46
N GLY A 223 3.05 -1.80 25.19
CA GLY A 223 2.94 -0.64 26.08
C GLY A 223 1.67 -0.65 26.92
N LEU A 224 0.55 -1.10 26.36
CA LEU A 224 -0.78 -0.98 26.95
C LEU A 224 -0.84 -1.38 28.43
N THR A 225 -0.25 -2.52 28.78
CA THR A 225 -0.24 -3.06 30.15
C THR A 225 0.61 -2.24 31.12
N LYS A 226 1.67 -1.60 30.62
CA LYS A 226 2.60 -0.81 31.43
C LYS A 226 2.02 0.54 31.81
N PHE A 227 1.12 1.08 30.99
CA PHE A 227 0.53 2.42 31.15
C PHE A 227 -0.90 2.41 31.68
N LEU A 228 -1.41 1.23 32.05
CA LEU A 228 -2.80 1.03 32.47
C LEU A 228 -3.12 1.72 33.82
N ASP A 229 -2.19 1.62 34.78
CA ASP A 229 -2.35 2.15 36.14
C ASP A 229 -1.43 3.35 36.36
N ARG A 230 -2.03 4.51 36.63
CA ARG A 230 -1.31 5.78 36.74
C ARG A 230 -0.29 5.79 37.87
N ASP A 231 -0.57 5.16 39.01
CA ASP A 231 0.31 5.25 40.19
C ASP A 231 1.60 4.42 39.99
N ILE A 232 1.44 3.25 39.38
CA ILE A 232 2.55 2.37 38.97
C ILE A 232 3.39 3.06 37.89
N VAL A 233 2.73 3.77 36.99
CA VAL A 233 3.35 4.44 35.84
C VAL A 233 4.20 5.63 36.29
N VAL A 234 3.66 6.51 37.12
CA VAL A 234 4.39 7.65 37.68
C VAL A 234 5.61 7.18 38.46
N SER A 235 5.47 6.19 39.34
CA SER A 235 6.58 5.69 40.16
C SER A 235 7.71 5.06 39.33
N ASN A 236 7.38 4.31 38.27
CA ASN A 236 8.36 3.63 37.43
C ASN A 236 9.18 4.56 36.52
N TYR A 237 8.60 5.70 36.12
CA TYR A 237 9.19 6.59 35.12
C TYR A 237 9.65 7.94 35.68
N LEU A 238 9.36 8.22 36.96
CA LEU A 238 9.78 9.45 37.62
C LEU A 238 11.30 9.60 37.58
N LYS A 239 11.78 10.75 37.11
CA LYS A 239 13.20 11.07 37.15
C LYS A 239 13.57 11.36 38.61
N GLY A 240 14.24 10.41 39.24
CA GLY A 240 14.84 10.66 40.56
C GLY A 240 15.96 11.69 40.42
N ASP A 241 16.11 12.57 41.41
CA ASP A 241 17.35 13.32 41.60
C ASP A 241 18.48 12.31 41.84
N ARG A 242 19.09 11.84 40.75
CA ARG A 242 20.36 11.14 40.78
C ARG A 242 21.38 12.06 40.16
N ASP A 243 22.00 12.79 41.09
CA ASP A 243 23.37 13.26 41.00
C ASP A 243 24.25 12.25 40.25
N GLY A 244 25.13 12.75 39.41
CA GLY A 244 25.87 11.95 38.45
C GLY A 244 26.76 10.92 39.14
N THR A 245 26.59 9.64 38.82
CA THR A 245 27.67 8.65 38.85
C THR A 245 27.27 7.36 38.13
N ASP A 246 28.24 6.86 37.37
CA ASP A 246 28.50 5.46 37.04
C ASP A 246 27.78 4.77 35.86
N LYS A 247 28.47 4.88 34.72
CA LYS A 247 28.93 3.72 33.95
C LYS A 247 29.41 2.59 34.88
N LYS A 248 28.62 1.52 35.02
CA LYS A 248 29.05 0.10 35.04
C LYS A 248 27.86 -0.77 35.46
N ASN A 249 27.51 -1.73 34.61
CA ASN A 249 27.15 -3.11 34.98
C ASN A 249 26.43 -3.78 33.80
N SER A 250 27.21 -4.16 32.79
CA SER A 250 26.83 -5.14 31.79
C SER A 250 27.75 -6.35 31.93
N GLU A 251 27.76 -6.99 33.10
CA GLU A 251 28.58 -8.20 33.28
C GLU A 251 28.23 -9.02 34.54
N GLU A 252 26.94 -9.28 34.83
CA GLU A 252 26.63 -10.34 35.80
C GLU A 252 25.21 -10.93 35.69
N SER A 253 24.98 -11.74 34.65
CA SER A 253 23.91 -12.74 34.66
C SER A 253 24.19 -13.85 33.66
N ALA A 254 25.34 -14.50 33.81
CA ALA A 254 25.67 -15.75 33.17
C ALA A 254 26.22 -16.73 34.22
N LYS A 255 25.36 -17.16 35.16
CA LYS A 255 25.58 -18.38 35.96
C LYS A 255 24.26 -18.81 36.60
N SER A 256 24.01 -20.13 36.52
CA SER A 256 22.93 -20.89 37.16
C SER A 256 21.67 -21.14 36.32
N LYS A 257 21.70 -22.20 35.52
CA LYS A 257 20.86 -23.39 35.73
C LYS A 257 21.49 -24.58 34.99
N GLY A 258 21.89 -25.58 35.78
CA GLY A 258 22.64 -26.74 35.33
C GLY A 258 21.82 -27.80 34.61
N GLY A 259 22.46 -28.44 33.63
CA GLY A 259 22.78 -29.87 33.67
C GLY A 259 21.65 -30.88 33.55
N LYS A 260 21.53 -31.45 32.34
CA LYS A 260 21.30 -32.88 31.97
C LYS A 260 21.51 -32.89 30.44
N GLY A 261 22.62 -33.33 29.84
CA GLY A 261 23.34 -34.58 30.00
C GLY A 261 22.91 -35.52 28.89
N TYR A 262 23.60 -35.54 27.73
CA TYR A 262 23.60 -36.67 26.79
C TYR A 262 24.90 -36.75 25.98
N ARG A 263 25.29 -37.99 25.72
CA ARG A 263 26.58 -38.52 25.27
C ARG A 263 26.87 -38.26 23.78
N GLY A 264 28.15 -38.00 23.50
CA GLY A 264 28.98 -38.86 22.64
C GLY A 264 28.73 -38.83 21.13
N GLY A 265 29.66 -38.21 20.40
CA GLY A 265 29.81 -38.38 18.96
C GLY A 265 31.13 -37.80 18.47
N LYS A 266 32.22 -38.56 18.61
CA LYS A 266 33.54 -38.25 18.05
C LYS A 266 33.48 -38.48 16.53
N TYR A 267 33.82 -37.48 15.72
CA TYR A 267 34.40 -37.70 14.40
C TYR A 267 35.74 -36.94 14.32
N LYS A 268 36.82 -37.72 14.35
CA LYS A 268 38.18 -37.29 13.99
C LYS A 268 38.23 -37.11 12.47
N GLN A 269 38.81 -36.01 12.02
CA GLN A 269 39.47 -35.96 10.72
C GLN A 269 40.89 -36.53 10.83
N LEU A 270 41.38 -37.05 9.70
CA LEU A 270 42.73 -36.97 9.12
C LEU A 270 43.13 -38.34 8.51
N ILE A 271 43.30 -38.40 7.17
CA ILE A 271 44.60 -38.49 6.44
C ILE A 271 45.37 -39.75 6.89
N THR A 272 45.55 -40.79 6.10
CA THR A 272 46.25 -40.89 4.80
C THR A 272 45.75 -42.13 4.06
#